data_AF-A0AAU7NWE9-F1
#
_entry.id   AF-A0AAU7NWE9-F1
#
_cell.length_a   1.000
_cell.length_b   1.000
_cell.length_c   1.000
_cell.angle_alpha   90.00
_cell.angle_beta   90.00
_cell.angle_gamma   90.00
#
_symmetry.space_group_name_H-M   'P 1'
#
loop_
_entity.id
_entity.type
_entity.pdbx_description
1 polymer ?
#
loop_
_entity_poly.entity_id
_entity_poly.type
_entity_poly.pdbx_seq_one_letter_code
_entity_poly.pdbx_strand_id
1 'polypeptide(L)'
;MLFHLFAFSILATFASFISGYVCEKSTLNNLASLFFLGGTFFLITTYSSVFLALLIYGLKRTIAGIRHYFSSTESIKRKALFSQIRLLDQEQRHRLEKQQIHYRNDHRRNTLFRLNNRKHIRLLSKSIDESLASGRDKIPAPAYKSLKKALQKNYRAENIEGLLKLHSKIMTFR
;
A
#
# COMPACT_ATOMS: atom_id res chain seq x y z
N MET A 1 7.91 -53.78 3.58
CA MET A 1 6.68 -54.59 3.53
C MET A 1 5.56 -53.92 2.73
N LEU A 2 5.13 -52.69 3.07
CA LEU A 2 4.09 -51.93 2.32
C LEU A 2 4.37 -51.78 0.81
N PHE A 3 5.62 -51.51 0.43
CA PHE A 3 6.00 -51.37 -0.98
C PHE A 3 5.84 -52.67 -1.78
N HIS A 4 6.18 -53.83 -1.20
CA HIS A 4 6.02 -55.12 -1.85
C HIS A 4 4.54 -55.52 -1.98
N LEU A 5 3.72 -55.22 -0.97
CA LEU A 5 2.27 -55.44 -1.03
C LEU A 5 1.59 -54.54 -2.08
N PHE A 6 2.06 -53.30 -2.21
CA PHE A 6 1.59 -52.36 -3.22
C PHE A 6 1.95 -52.81 -4.65
N ALA A 7 3.22 -53.17 -4.89
CA ALA A 7 3.67 -53.68 -6.18
C ALA A 7 2.93 -54.98 -6.57
N PHE A 8 2.71 -55.87 -5.60
CA PHE A 8 1.93 -57.08 -5.80
C PHE A 8 0.47 -56.77 -6.15
N SER A 9 -0.16 -55.80 -5.46
CA SER A 9 -1.56 -55.42 -5.73
C SER A 9 -1.75 -54.82 -7.11
N ILE A 10 -0.79 -54.01 -7.60
CA ILE A 10 -0.79 -53.48 -8.97
C ILE A 10 -0.71 -54.61 -9.99
N LEU A 11 0.23 -55.55 -9.78
CA LEU A 11 0.45 -56.65 -10.71
C LEU A 11 -0.75 -57.62 -10.72
N ALA A 12 -1.34 -57.88 -9.56
CA ALA A 12 -2.57 -58.65 -9.41
C ALA A 12 -3.78 -57.97 -10.08
N THR A 13 -3.89 -56.65 -9.97
CA THR A 13 -4.92 -55.86 -10.67
C THR A 13 -4.77 -56.01 -12.18
N PHE A 14 -3.57 -55.79 -12.70
CA PHE A 14 -3.29 -55.88 -14.13
C PHE A 14 -3.53 -57.28 -14.69
N ALA A 15 -3.06 -58.32 -13.97
CA ALA A 15 -3.31 -59.70 -14.34
C ALA A 15 -4.81 -60.04 -14.33
N SER A 16 -5.56 -59.58 -13.32
CA SER A 16 -7.01 -59.83 -13.23
C SER A 16 -7.78 -59.18 -14.38
N PHE A 17 -7.46 -57.95 -14.76
CA PHE A 17 -8.11 -57.29 -15.90
C PHE A 17 -7.78 -57.95 -17.25
N ILE A 18 -6.52 -58.37 -17.45
CA ILE A 18 -6.14 -59.09 -18.68
C ILE A 18 -6.84 -60.45 -18.75
N SER A 19 -6.83 -61.21 -17.66
CA SER A 19 -7.52 -62.50 -17.58
C SER A 19 -9.02 -62.35 -17.79
N GLY A 20 -9.65 -61.32 -17.22
CA GLY A 20 -11.06 -60.99 -17.46
C GLY A 20 -11.37 -60.72 -18.92
N TYR A 21 -10.54 -59.90 -19.58
CA TYR A 21 -10.69 -59.56 -21.00
C TYR A 21 -10.54 -60.77 -21.93
N VAL A 22 -9.58 -61.66 -21.65
CA VAL A 22 -9.42 -62.92 -22.39
C VAL A 22 -10.64 -63.82 -22.21
N CYS A 23 -11.15 -63.94 -20.98
CA CYS A 23 -12.34 -64.76 -20.70
C CYS A 23 -13.61 -64.23 -21.39
N GLU A 24 -13.77 -62.90 -21.44
CA GLU A 24 -14.88 -62.24 -22.14
C GLU A 24 -14.84 -62.54 -23.64
N LYS A 25 -13.65 -62.43 -24.26
CA LYS A 25 -13.46 -62.76 -25.68
C LYS A 25 -13.72 -64.23 -26.00
N SER A 26 -13.50 -65.13 -25.04
CA SER A 26 -13.80 -66.57 -25.14
C SER A 26 -15.25 -66.93 -24.78
N THR A 27 -16.15 -65.96 -24.64
CA THR A 27 -17.58 -66.14 -24.28
C THR A 27 -17.84 -66.75 -22.89
N LEU A 28 -16.83 -66.75 -22.00
CA LEU A 28 -16.93 -67.22 -20.61
C LEU A 28 -17.37 -66.09 -19.67
N ASN A 29 -18.58 -65.58 -19.89
CA ASN A 29 -19.06 -64.34 -19.27
C ASN A 29 -19.03 -64.35 -17.72
N ASN A 30 -19.41 -65.46 -17.09
CA ASN A 30 -19.42 -65.57 -15.62
C ASN A 30 -18.01 -65.55 -15.01
N LEU A 31 -17.02 -66.09 -15.72
CA LEU A 31 -15.63 -66.10 -15.26
C LEU A 31 -15.01 -64.70 -15.42
N ALA A 32 -15.32 -64.04 -16.55
CA ALA A 32 -14.89 -62.68 -16.82
C ALA A 32 -15.38 -61.69 -15.75
N SER A 33 -16.63 -61.78 -15.34
CA SER A 33 -17.18 -60.90 -14.29
C SER A 33 -16.47 -61.06 -12.94
N LEU A 34 -16.07 -62.28 -12.57
CA LEU A 34 -15.31 -62.53 -11.33
C LEU A 34 -13.91 -61.93 -11.41
N PHE A 35 -13.22 -62.06 -12.55
CA PHE A 35 -11.91 -61.45 -12.76
C PHE A 35 -11.96 -59.92 -12.72
N PHE A 36 -12.99 -59.30 -13.33
CA PHE A 36 -13.17 -57.86 -13.25
C PHE A 36 -13.50 -57.39 -11.83
N LEU A 37 -14.37 -58.09 -11.10
CA LEU A 37 -14.69 -57.77 -9.71
C LEU A 37 -13.44 -57.86 -8.81
N GLY A 38 -12.64 -58.92 -8.98
CA GLY A 38 -11.37 -59.09 -8.29
C GLY A 38 -10.39 -57.97 -8.62
N GLY A 39 -10.25 -57.61 -9.91
CA GLY A 39 -9.44 -56.49 -10.38
C GLY A 39 -9.87 -55.16 -9.74
N THR A 40 -11.16 -54.87 -9.67
CA THR A 40 -11.70 -53.68 -9.01
C THR A 40 -11.37 -53.65 -7.51
N PHE A 41 -11.46 -54.79 -6.82
CA PHE A 41 -11.11 -54.87 -5.40
C PHE A 41 -9.62 -54.56 -5.15
N PHE A 42 -8.72 -55.15 -5.95
CA PHE A 42 -7.28 -54.86 -5.85
C PHE A 42 -6.95 -53.41 -6.21
N LEU A 43 -7.65 -52.83 -7.19
CA LEU A 43 -7.50 -51.43 -7.57
C LEU A 43 -7.88 -50.48 -6.42
N ILE A 44 -9.05 -50.69 -5.80
CA ILE A 44 -9.52 -49.89 -4.65
C ILE A 44 -8.54 -50.03 -3.47
N THR A 45 -8.05 -51.24 -3.20
CA THR A 45 -7.07 -51.49 -2.14
C THR A 45 -5.78 -50.71 -2.39
N THR A 46 -5.31 -50.70 -3.64
CA THR A 46 -4.11 -49.98 -4.07
C THR A 46 -4.28 -48.48 -3.84
N TYR A 47 -5.35 -47.87 -4.34
CA TYR A 47 -5.61 -46.43 -4.14
C TYR A 47 -5.80 -46.05 -2.67
N SER A 48 -6.55 -46.86 -1.92
CA SER A 48 -6.77 -46.63 -0.49
C SER A 48 -5.46 -46.67 0.29
N SER A 49 -4.56 -47.60 -0.04
CA SER A 49 -3.25 -47.70 0.61
C SER A 49 -2.37 -46.47 0.35
N VAL A 50 -2.36 -45.95 -0.88
CA VAL A 50 -1.59 -44.74 -1.25
C VAL A 50 -2.16 -43.53 -0.54
N PHE A 51 -3.48 -43.39 -0.56
CA PHE A 51 -4.16 -42.28 0.12
C PHE A 51 -3.83 -42.26 1.62
N LEU A 52 -3.92 -43.41 2.29
CA LEU A 52 -3.59 -43.52 3.70
C LEU A 52 -2.11 -43.22 3.98
N ALA A 53 -1.20 -43.71 3.14
CA ALA A 53 0.23 -43.44 3.27
C ALA A 53 0.55 -41.95 3.14
N LEU A 54 -0.05 -41.27 2.16
CA LEU A 54 0.10 -39.82 1.97
C LEU A 54 -0.45 -39.05 3.16
N LEU A 55 -1.62 -39.45 3.68
CA LEU A 55 -2.22 -38.81 4.86
C LEU A 55 -1.30 -38.95 6.07
N ILE A 56 -0.81 -40.16 6.37
CA ILE A 56 0.09 -40.39 7.51
C ILE A 56 1.39 -39.60 7.36
N TYR A 57 1.99 -39.61 6.16
CA TYR A 57 3.23 -38.89 5.92
C TYR A 57 3.04 -37.37 6.02
N GLY A 58 1.96 -36.85 5.42
CA GLY A 58 1.60 -35.44 5.49
C GLY A 58 1.36 -35.01 6.94
N LEU A 59 0.58 -35.78 7.70
CA LEU A 59 0.29 -35.47 9.10
C LEU A 59 1.56 -35.47 9.97
N LYS A 60 2.42 -36.48 9.81
CA LYS A 60 3.72 -36.55 10.50
C LYS A 60 4.59 -35.34 10.18
N ARG A 61 4.65 -34.93 8.91
CA ARG A 61 5.46 -33.80 8.48
C ARG A 61 4.91 -32.47 9.01
N THR A 62 3.59 -32.30 9.03
CA THR A 62 2.94 -31.13 9.62
C THR A 62 3.20 -31.06 11.13
N ILE A 63 3.04 -32.17 11.85
CA ILE A 63 3.34 -32.22 13.29
C ILE A 63 4.82 -31.94 13.57
N ALA A 64 5.73 -32.50 12.78
CA ALA A 64 7.15 -32.21 12.91
C ALA A 64 7.47 -30.73 12.61
N GLY A 65 6.84 -30.14 11.60
CA GLY A 65 6.96 -28.73 11.27
C GLY A 65 6.43 -27.82 12.39
N ILE A 66 5.28 -28.15 12.96
CA ILE A 66 4.70 -27.44 14.12
C ILE A 66 5.65 -27.55 15.32
N ARG A 67 6.13 -28.75 15.64
CA ARG A 67 7.09 -28.95 16.75
C ARG A 67 8.38 -28.18 16.53
N HIS A 68 8.91 -28.19 15.30
CA HIS A 68 10.09 -27.42 14.95
C HIS A 68 9.83 -25.92 15.07
N TYR A 69 8.67 -25.43 14.61
CA TYR A 69 8.27 -24.04 14.78
C TYR A 69 8.19 -23.66 16.26
N PHE A 70 7.58 -24.49 17.11
CA PHE A 70 7.50 -24.23 18.54
C PHE A 70 8.77 -24.58 19.33
N SER A 71 9.84 -25.02 18.66
CA SER A 71 11.13 -25.25 19.31
C SER A 71 11.70 -23.96 19.92
N SER A 72 12.50 -24.13 20.98
CA SER A 72 13.10 -23.00 21.71
C SER A 72 14.02 -22.17 20.82
N THR A 73 14.78 -22.79 19.92
CA THR A 73 15.70 -22.13 18.98
C THR A 73 14.95 -21.23 18.00
N GLU A 74 13.87 -21.73 17.40
CA GLU A 74 13.05 -20.93 16.49
C GLU A 74 12.24 -19.86 17.22
N SER A 75 11.84 -20.11 18.48
CA SER A 75 11.19 -19.10 19.32
C SER A 75 12.09 -17.90 19.59
N ILE A 76 13.38 -18.14 19.84
CA ILE A 76 14.37 -17.06 20.02
C ILE A 76 14.51 -16.24 18.73
N LYS A 77 14.66 -16.91 17.58
CA LYS A 77 14.73 -16.22 16.27
C LYS A 77 13.50 -15.38 16.00
N ARG A 78 12.29 -15.89 16.31
CA ARG A 78 11.05 -15.11 16.16
C ARG A 78 11.01 -13.90 17.07
N LYS A 79 11.40 -14.04 18.33
CA LYS A 79 11.46 -12.91 19.26
C LYS A 79 12.45 -11.83 18.78
N ALA A 80 13.60 -12.24 18.26
CA ALA A 80 14.58 -11.33 17.68
C ALA A 80 14.05 -10.63 16.41
N LEU A 81 13.37 -11.36 15.53
CA LEU A 81 12.74 -10.77 14.34
C LEU A 81 11.62 -9.79 14.75
N PHE A 82 10.80 -10.16 15.73
CA PHE A 82 9.72 -9.30 16.22
C PHE A 82 10.26 -8.02 16.85
N SER A 83 11.35 -8.10 17.63
CA SER A 83 11.97 -6.89 18.19
C SER A 83 12.56 -6.00 17.10
N GLN A 84 13.20 -6.57 16.08
CA GLN A 84 13.71 -5.80 14.93
C GLN A 84 12.58 -5.10 14.16
N ILE A 85 11.50 -5.81 13.84
CA ILE A 85 10.34 -5.23 13.16
C ILE A 85 9.73 -4.10 14.01
N ARG A 86 9.62 -4.30 15.32
CA ARG A 86 9.09 -3.29 16.24
C ARG A 86 9.96 -2.03 16.28
N LEU A 87 11.30 -2.18 16.27
CA LEU A 87 12.21 -1.05 16.20
C LEU A 87 12.06 -0.29 14.89
N LEU A 88 11.98 -0.99 13.75
CA LEU A 88 11.77 -0.37 12.44
C LEU A 88 10.44 0.40 12.37
N ASP A 89 9.35 -0.16 12.91
CA ASP A 89 8.05 0.52 12.98
C ASP A 89 8.13 1.78 13.85
N GLN A 90 8.79 1.71 15.01
CA GLN A 90 9.00 2.86 15.88
C GLN A 90 9.81 3.98 15.20
N GLU A 91 10.89 3.63 14.51
CA GLU A 91 11.69 4.59 13.74
C GLU A 91 10.89 5.22 12.59
N GLN A 92 10.07 4.44 11.90
CA GLN A 92 9.21 4.94 10.83
C GLN A 92 8.16 5.91 11.38
N ARG A 93 7.49 5.57 12.49
CA ARG A 93 6.54 6.45 13.16
C ARG A 93 7.19 7.75 13.59
N HIS A 94 8.36 7.68 14.23
CA HIS A 94 9.08 8.87 14.67
C HIS A 94 9.47 9.78 13.49
N ARG A 95 9.93 9.19 12.37
CA ARG A 95 10.22 9.96 11.14
C ARG A 95 8.99 10.66 10.60
N LEU A 96 7.84 9.96 10.54
CA LEU A 96 6.58 10.54 10.07
C LEU A 96 6.08 11.65 10.98
N GLU A 97 6.15 11.47 12.31
CA GLU A 97 5.79 12.51 13.28
C GLU A 97 6.66 13.76 13.09
N LYS A 98 7.97 13.59 12.93
CA LYS A 98 8.89 14.71 12.67
C LYS A 98 8.53 15.45 11.38
N GLN A 99 8.21 14.72 10.31
CA GLN A 99 7.77 15.32 9.05
C GLN A 99 6.45 16.08 9.20
N GLN A 100 5.48 15.53 9.93
CA GLN A 100 4.21 16.19 10.20
C GLN A 100 4.39 17.48 11.01
N ILE A 101 5.24 17.45 12.04
CA ILE A 101 5.56 18.64 12.84
C ILE A 101 6.19 19.72 11.95
N HIS A 102 7.17 19.34 11.13
CA HIS A 102 7.84 20.27 10.22
C HIS A 102 6.85 20.89 9.23
N TYR A 103 6.04 20.06 8.58
CA TYR A 103 5.00 20.51 7.65
C TYR A 103 4.00 21.48 8.30
N ARG A 104 3.50 21.15 9.50
CA ARG A 104 2.56 22.01 10.24
C ARG A 104 3.21 23.35 10.59
N ASN A 105 4.47 23.34 11.01
CA ASN A 105 5.21 24.55 11.34
C ASN A 105 5.44 25.44 10.12
N ASP A 106 5.85 24.86 9.00
CA ASP A 106 6.06 25.60 7.75
C ASP A 106 4.75 26.17 7.21
N HIS A 107 3.67 25.39 7.25
CA HIS A 107 2.35 25.88 6.85
C HIS A 107 1.87 27.05 7.74
N ARG A 108 2.06 26.94 9.06
CA ARG A 108 1.73 28.00 10.00
C ARG A 108 2.57 29.25 9.75
N ARG A 109 3.89 29.10 9.56
CA ARG A 109 4.81 30.19 9.23
C ARG A 109 4.40 30.90 7.95
N ASN A 110 4.12 30.15 6.88
CA ASN A 110 3.68 30.72 5.61
C ASN A 110 2.35 31.47 5.73
N THR A 111 1.42 30.92 6.51
CA THR A 111 0.13 31.58 6.77
C THR A 111 0.32 32.89 7.54
N LEU A 112 1.13 32.89 8.60
CA LEU A 112 1.45 34.08 9.37
C LEU A 112 2.16 35.14 8.51
N PHE A 113 3.12 34.72 7.68
CA PHE A 113 3.82 35.60 6.76
C PHE A 113 2.86 36.25 5.75
N ARG A 114 1.95 35.47 5.16
CA ARG A 114 0.93 35.99 4.23
C ARG A 114 -0.03 36.97 4.92
N LEU A 115 -0.51 36.64 6.12
CA LEU A 115 -1.38 37.53 6.90
C LEU A 115 -0.67 38.84 7.25
N ASN A 116 0.61 38.77 7.63
CA ASN A 116 1.40 39.95 7.94
C ASN A 116 1.62 40.82 6.69
N ASN A 117 1.98 40.22 5.55
CA ASN A 117 2.14 40.95 4.29
C ASN A 117 0.84 41.64 3.87
N ARG A 118 -0.31 40.97 3.98
CA ARG A 118 -1.63 41.57 3.72
C ARG A 118 -1.92 42.76 4.63
N LYS A 119 -1.56 42.66 5.92
CA LYS A 119 -1.69 43.76 6.87
C LYS A 119 -0.82 44.94 6.44
N HIS A 120 0.44 44.72 6.09
CA HIS A 120 1.35 45.76 5.61
C HIS A 120 0.86 46.41 4.31
N ILE A 121 0.41 45.62 3.34
CA ILE A 121 -0.17 46.11 2.08
C ILE A 121 -1.39 46.99 2.34
N ARG A 122 -2.29 46.57 3.25
CA ARG A 122 -3.47 47.37 3.61
C ARG A 122 -3.06 48.70 4.27
N LEU A 123 -2.12 48.67 5.21
CA LEU A 123 -1.62 49.87 5.88
C LEU A 123 -0.94 50.82 4.89
N LEU A 124 -0.07 50.30 4.01
CA LEU A 124 0.61 51.09 2.99
C LEU A 124 -0.39 51.70 1.99
N SER A 125 -1.35 50.90 1.51
CA SER A 125 -2.41 51.38 0.61
C SER A 125 -3.23 52.50 1.26
N LYS A 126 -3.61 52.35 2.53
CA LYS A 126 -4.33 53.38 3.29
C LYS A 126 -3.52 54.67 3.41
N SER A 127 -2.24 54.57 3.78
CA SER A 127 -1.34 55.73 3.87
C SER A 127 -1.16 56.44 2.52
N ILE A 128 -1.08 55.69 1.42
CA ILE A 128 -1.01 56.26 0.07
C ILE A 128 -2.31 56.98 -0.30
N ASP A 129 -3.48 56.41 0.02
CA ASP A 129 -4.78 57.02 -0.25
C ASP A 129 -4.96 58.33 0.55
N GLU A 130 -4.55 58.35 1.82
CA GLU A 130 -4.50 59.55 2.66
C GLU A 130 -3.53 60.61 2.11
N SER A 131 -2.37 60.19 1.60
CA SER A 131 -1.40 61.08 0.95
C SER A 131 -1.94 61.67 -0.36
N LEU A 132 -2.65 60.86 -1.15
CA LEU A 132 -3.34 61.34 -2.36
C LEU A 132 -4.43 62.35 -2.02
N ALA A 133 -5.25 62.06 -1.00
CA ALA A 133 -6.33 62.93 -0.57
C ALA A 133 -5.81 64.28 -0.06
N SER A 134 -4.75 64.27 0.75
CA SER A 134 -4.14 65.52 1.27
C SER A 134 -3.41 66.34 0.18
N GLY A 135 -2.84 65.68 -0.85
CA GLY A 135 -2.20 66.35 -1.98
C GLY A 135 -3.13 66.68 -3.15
N ARG A 136 -4.46 66.54 -2.99
CA ARG A 136 -5.45 66.63 -4.08
C ARG A 136 -5.34 67.91 -4.90
N ASP A 137 -5.14 69.05 -4.24
CA ASP A 137 -5.15 70.38 -4.87
C ASP A 137 -3.90 70.63 -5.74
N LYS A 138 -2.81 69.89 -5.49
CA LYS A 138 -1.54 70.00 -6.22
C LYS A 138 -1.46 69.06 -7.42
N ILE A 139 -2.38 68.11 -7.54
CA ILE A 139 -2.32 67.05 -8.55
C ILE A 139 -3.38 67.32 -9.63
N PRO A 140 -3.00 67.39 -10.92
CA PRO A 140 -3.97 67.51 -12.02
C PRO A 140 -5.04 66.42 -11.94
N ALA A 141 -6.31 66.80 -12.12
CA ALA A 141 -7.45 65.89 -12.06
C ALA A 141 -7.28 64.57 -12.85
N PRO A 142 -6.77 64.55 -14.10
CA PRO A 142 -6.54 63.30 -14.83
C PRO A 142 -5.42 62.44 -14.22
N ALA A 143 -4.35 63.07 -13.70
CA ALA A 143 -3.24 62.38 -13.04
C ALA A 143 -3.68 61.75 -11.71
N TYR A 144 -4.52 62.43 -10.94
CA TYR A 144 -5.09 61.86 -9.72
C TYR A 144 -5.95 60.62 -9.99
N LYS A 145 -6.80 60.67 -11.02
CA LYS A 145 -7.66 59.53 -11.39
C LYS A 145 -6.84 58.32 -11.82
N SER A 146 -5.72 58.53 -12.53
CA SER A 146 -4.83 57.45 -12.92
C SER A 146 -4.06 56.86 -11.73
N LEU A 147 -3.57 57.70 -10.80
CA LEU A 147 -2.91 57.26 -9.57
C LEU A 147 -3.85 56.44 -8.67
N LYS A 148 -5.11 56.86 -8.52
CA LYS A 148 -6.13 56.12 -7.75
C LYS A 148 -6.43 54.75 -8.36
N LYS A 149 -6.53 54.68 -9.70
CA LYS A 149 -6.66 53.39 -10.41
C LYS A 149 -5.44 52.49 -10.20
N ALA A 150 -4.23 53.05 -10.25
CA ALA A 150 -2.99 52.31 -10.04
C ALA A 150 -2.87 51.79 -8.60
N LEU A 151 -3.28 52.56 -7.59
CA LEU A 151 -3.38 52.13 -6.19
C LEU A 151 -4.25 50.89 -6.06
N GLN A 152 -5.47 50.94 -6.61
CA GLN A 152 -6.42 49.84 -6.51
C GLN A 152 -5.96 48.59 -7.27
N LYS A 153 -5.30 48.76 -8.42
CA LYS A 153 -4.70 47.66 -9.18
C LYS A 153 -3.58 46.98 -8.39
N ASN A 154 -2.64 47.74 -7.83
CA ASN A 154 -1.51 47.18 -7.08
C ASN A 154 -1.96 46.56 -5.75
N TYR A 155 -2.96 47.13 -5.07
CA TYR A 155 -3.55 46.54 -3.87
C TYR A 155 -4.19 45.17 -4.15
N ARG A 156 -5.01 45.06 -5.21
CA ARG A 156 -5.65 43.79 -5.61
C ARG A 156 -4.65 42.72 -6.02
N ALA A 157 -3.55 43.12 -6.64
CA ALA A 157 -2.47 42.22 -7.05
C ALA A 157 -1.51 41.86 -5.90
N GLU A 158 -1.73 42.37 -4.67
CA GLU A 158 -0.80 42.25 -3.55
C GLU A 158 0.64 42.70 -3.90
N ASN A 159 0.79 43.63 -4.85
CA ASN A 159 2.08 44.07 -5.38
C ASN A 159 2.69 45.19 -4.53
N ILE A 160 3.46 44.80 -3.50
CA ILE A 160 4.15 45.73 -2.59
C ILE A 160 5.10 46.67 -3.35
N GLU A 161 5.89 46.15 -4.28
CA GLU A 161 6.85 46.95 -5.03
C GLU A 161 6.15 48.02 -5.88
N GLY A 162 5.02 47.65 -6.49
CA GLY A 162 4.15 48.58 -7.20
C GLY A 162 3.56 49.67 -6.30
N LEU A 163 3.18 49.34 -5.06
CA LEU A 163 2.70 50.31 -4.08
C LEU A 163 3.81 51.26 -3.62
N LEU A 164 5.03 50.75 -3.39
CA LEU A 164 6.18 51.59 -3.01
C LEU A 164 6.58 52.54 -4.13
N LYS A 165 6.62 52.08 -5.38
CA LYS A 165 6.85 52.93 -6.57
C LYS A 165 5.75 53.97 -6.74
N LEU A 166 4.50 53.63 -6.43
CA LEU A 166 3.39 54.58 -6.46
C LEU A 166 3.57 55.65 -5.37
N HIS A 167 3.95 55.25 -4.17
CA HIS A 167 4.18 56.17 -3.05
C HIS A 167 5.28 57.19 -3.36
N SER A 168 6.43 56.75 -3.89
CA SER A 168 7.51 57.67 -4.29
C SER A 168 7.07 58.64 -5.38
N LYS A 169 6.29 58.18 -6.37
CA LYS A 169 5.71 59.02 -7.41
C LYS A 169 4.69 60.03 -6.90
N ILE A 170 3.99 59.74 -5.80
CA ILE A 170 3.07 60.69 -5.17
C ILE A 170 3.86 61.75 -4.40
N MET A 171 4.95 61.36 -3.75
CA MET A 171 5.83 62.29 -3.04
C MET A 171 6.50 63.30 -3.97
N THR A 172 6.69 63.00 -5.27
CA THR A 172 7.18 64.00 -6.25
C THR A 172 6.18 65.12 -6.58
N PHE A 173 4.90 64.98 -6.24
CA PHE A 173 3.90 66.04 -6.38
C PHE A 173 3.69 66.87 -5.12
N ARG A 174 4.44 66.57 -4.05
CA ARG A 174 4.32 67.25 -2.76
C ARG A 174 4.98 68.62 -2.77
#